data_AF-A0A2E7KNU8-F1
#
_entry.id   AF-A0A2E7KNU8-F1
#
_cell.length_a   1.000
_cell.length_b   1.000
_cell.length_c   1.000
_cell.angle_alpha   90.00
_cell.angle_beta   90.00
_cell.angle_gamma   90.00
#
_symmetry.space_group_name_H-M   'P 1'
#
loop_
_entity.id
_entity.type
_entity.pdbx_description
1 polymer ?
#
loop_
_entity_poly.entity_id
_entity_poly.type
_entity_poly.pdbx_seq_one_letter_code
_entity_poly.pdbx_strand_id
1 'polypeptide(L)'
;MQEMNVIHKFSHFQPLPENTSIMEKILLYFIRIVSAWISPLMLGLIPFTLIALYLTSDSGKDQAIYWGIAIAGMFVVWSFAQGRALSTSLRIFVEGRAVKIASIERNSKRFTSTSIHMTIIGVFAASTYWILVTGADNSDEMGFIDMMGALLFALAAVAIQALLFWRTTEGRIADSRRKDTAAFGFAWGLFMQLFVTWHLLSAVRRFMFDDWGMFLILEEFILMIITVIAAIWSLAKGAHQRGFKMFNEKNAVFWGLSFGMAYSGSIAMISVLGSKLTEGAIGTLGVSTTIGIGHLITAFTMLMIHSWRIGSLDQWLDSARLENSVIEEDTEREDSQVEETEDESEEEDDELDIELVDIPDPVLEDDGFDD
;
A
#
# COMPACT_ATOMS: atom_id res chain seq x y z
N MET A 1 -9.11 -32.29 0.37
CA MET A 1 -9.15 -31.14 1.31
C MET A 1 -7.80 -30.78 1.94
N GLN A 2 -6.72 -31.58 1.77
CA GLN A 2 -5.37 -31.22 2.27
C GLN A 2 -4.64 -30.15 1.42
N GLU A 3 -4.89 -30.06 0.11
CA GLU A 3 -4.15 -29.16 -0.79
C GLU A 3 -4.46 -27.66 -0.60
N MET A 4 -5.66 -27.31 -0.08
CA MET A 4 -6.02 -25.93 0.22
C MET A 4 -5.29 -25.36 1.46
N ASN A 5 -4.71 -26.22 2.30
CA ASN A 5 -4.02 -25.79 3.52
C ASN A 5 -2.60 -25.26 3.22
N VAL A 6 -1.94 -25.82 2.20
CA VAL A 6 -0.59 -25.42 1.77
C VAL A 6 -0.61 -24.00 1.19
N ILE A 7 -1.51 -23.73 0.24
CA ILE A 7 -1.63 -22.40 -0.38
C ILE A 7 -2.01 -21.37 0.69
N HIS A 8 -2.93 -21.70 1.60
CA HIS A 8 -3.29 -20.82 2.71
C HIS A 8 -2.08 -20.51 3.61
N LYS A 9 -1.29 -21.52 4.01
CA LYS A 9 -0.10 -21.35 4.86
C LYS A 9 1.01 -20.51 4.21
N PHE A 10 1.16 -20.56 2.88
CA PHE A 10 2.18 -19.82 2.13
C PHE A 10 1.69 -18.47 1.58
N SER A 11 0.41 -18.12 1.75
CA SER A 11 -0.16 -16.83 1.32
C SER A 11 -0.64 -15.94 2.48
N HIS A 12 -0.64 -16.43 3.72
CA HIS A 12 -1.19 -15.72 4.88
C HIS A 12 -0.15 -15.55 6.00
N PHE A 13 -0.14 -14.36 6.61
CA PHE A 13 0.66 -14.10 7.80
C PHE A 13 -0.06 -14.64 9.04
N GLN A 14 0.36 -15.82 9.53
CA GLN A 14 -0.25 -16.39 10.75
C GLN A 14 0.19 -15.60 12.00
N PRO A 15 -0.63 -15.54 13.07
CA PRO A 15 -0.23 -14.97 14.36
C PRO A 15 0.88 -15.80 15.02
N LEU A 16 1.79 -15.18 15.75
CA LEU A 16 2.89 -15.87 16.44
C LEU A 16 2.33 -16.59 17.68
N PRO A 17 2.76 -17.82 18.00
CA PRO A 17 2.32 -18.48 19.22
C PRO A 17 2.79 -17.69 20.43
N GLU A 18 1.88 -17.38 21.37
CA GLU A 18 2.17 -16.50 22.51
C GLU A 18 3.30 -17.05 23.39
N ASN A 19 3.37 -18.38 23.52
CA ASN A 19 4.26 -19.13 24.39
C ASN A 19 5.61 -19.56 23.77
N THR A 20 6.21 -18.71 22.94
CA THR A 20 7.52 -18.98 22.28
C THR A 20 8.62 -18.05 22.76
N SER A 21 9.86 -18.57 22.82
CA SER A 21 11.02 -17.76 23.21
C SER A 21 11.28 -16.63 22.21
N ILE A 22 11.98 -15.56 22.62
CA ILE A 22 12.29 -14.42 21.73
C ILE A 22 13.05 -14.90 20.47
N MET A 23 13.97 -15.86 20.60
CA MET A 23 14.72 -16.39 19.47
C MET A 23 13.85 -17.21 18.52
N GLU A 24 12.90 -17.98 19.05
CA GLU A 24 11.91 -18.69 18.23
C GLU A 24 10.95 -17.72 17.54
N LYS A 25 10.54 -16.64 18.22
CA LYS A 25 9.73 -15.57 17.60
C LYS A 25 10.46 -14.93 16.43
N ILE A 26 11.75 -14.62 16.58
CA ILE A 26 12.58 -14.07 15.49
C ILE A 26 12.70 -15.07 14.33
N LEU A 27 12.99 -16.34 14.63
CA LEU A 27 13.13 -17.38 13.61
C LEU A 27 11.80 -17.62 12.85
N LEU A 28 10.69 -17.74 13.58
CA LEU A 28 9.36 -17.89 13.00
C LEU A 28 8.97 -16.68 12.16
N TYR A 29 9.31 -15.47 12.60
CA TYR A 29 9.09 -14.25 11.84
C TYR A 29 9.88 -14.25 10.53
N PHE A 30 11.16 -14.62 10.57
CA PHE A 30 11.99 -14.76 9.37
C PHE A 30 11.45 -15.82 8.40
N ILE A 31 11.10 -17.02 8.90
CA ILE A 31 10.52 -18.09 8.09
C ILE A 31 9.22 -17.62 7.43
N ARG A 32 8.36 -16.89 8.16
CA ARG A 32 7.09 -16.38 7.63
C ARG A 32 7.29 -15.30 6.58
N ILE A 33 8.26 -14.40 6.77
CA ILE A 33 8.66 -13.45 5.74
C ILE A 33 9.05 -14.22 4.48
N VAL A 34 10.07 -15.09 4.56
CA VAL A 34 10.57 -15.83 3.39
C VAL A 34 9.46 -16.63 2.72
N SER A 35 8.60 -17.28 3.51
CA SER A 35 7.45 -18.05 3.02
C SER A 35 6.44 -17.19 2.26
N ALA A 36 6.19 -15.97 2.71
CA ALA A 36 5.26 -15.03 2.05
C ALA A 36 5.75 -14.59 0.66
N TRP A 37 7.05 -14.70 0.36
CA TRP A 37 7.61 -14.42 -0.97
C TRP A 37 7.49 -15.59 -1.95
N ILE A 38 7.35 -16.82 -1.46
CA ILE A 38 7.33 -18.02 -2.33
C ILE A 38 6.17 -17.93 -3.31
N SER A 39 4.97 -17.63 -2.83
CA SER A 39 3.77 -17.61 -3.68
C SER A 39 3.81 -16.51 -4.75
N PRO A 40 4.15 -15.24 -4.44
CA PRO A 40 4.38 -14.20 -5.46
C PRO A 40 5.48 -14.55 -6.47
N LEU A 41 6.58 -15.15 -6.00
CA LEU A 41 7.68 -15.57 -6.89
C LEU A 41 7.25 -16.67 -7.85
N MET A 42 6.47 -17.66 -7.38
CA MET A 42 5.91 -18.70 -8.25
C MET A 42 4.92 -18.17 -9.27
N LEU A 43 4.08 -17.21 -8.87
CA LEU A 43 3.15 -16.54 -9.79
C LEU A 43 3.90 -15.87 -10.95
N GLY A 44 5.08 -15.29 -10.69
CA GLY A 44 5.92 -14.68 -11.73
C GLY A 44 6.75 -15.70 -12.52
N LEU A 45 7.33 -16.71 -11.85
CA LEU A 45 8.29 -17.63 -12.45
C LEU A 45 7.66 -18.55 -13.50
N ILE A 46 6.43 -19.03 -13.28
CA ILE A 46 5.78 -19.96 -14.20
C ILE A 46 5.50 -19.30 -15.56
N PRO A 47 4.78 -18.15 -15.63
CA PRO A 47 4.60 -17.44 -16.90
C PRO A 47 5.93 -17.00 -17.50
N PHE A 48 6.87 -16.51 -16.68
CA PHE A 48 8.19 -16.13 -17.15
C PHE A 48 8.90 -17.28 -17.86
N THR A 49 8.91 -18.47 -17.27
CA THR A 49 9.58 -19.65 -17.84
C THR A 49 8.92 -20.07 -19.15
N LEU A 50 7.58 -20.08 -19.22
CA LEU A 50 6.85 -20.40 -20.44
C LEU A 50 7.14 -19.40 -21.57
N ILE A 51 7.12 -18.10 -21.24
CA ILE A 51 7.43 -17.03 -22.20
C ILE A 51 8.90 -17.13 -22.63
N ALA A 52 9.83 -17.35 -21.71
CA ALA A 52 11.26 -17.47 -22.01
C ALA A 52 11.54 -18.68 -22.92
N LEU A 53 10.93 -19.84 -22.65
CA LEU A 53 11.05 -21.03 -23.51
C LEU A 53 10.48 -20.78 -24.91
N TYR A 54 9.34 -20.08 -25.00
CA TYR A 54 8.77 -19.71 -26.30
C TYR A 54 9.68 -18.74 -27.05
N LEU A 55 10.13 -17.66 -26.41
CA LEU A 55 10.94 -16.61 -27.03
C LEU A 55 12.35 -17.06 -27.41
N THR A 56 12.86 -18.13 -26.79
CA THR A 56 14.15 -18.75 -27.15
C THR A 56 14.02 -19.80 -28.25
N SER A 57 12.81 -20.20 -28.62
CA SER A 57 12.54 -21.08 -29.76
C SER A 57 12.70 -20.34 -31.09
N ASP A 58 12.98 -21.08 -32.17
CA ASP A 58 13.11 -20.49 -33.51
C ASP A 58 11.83 -19.80 -33.99
N SER A 59 10.65 -20.24 -33.53
CA SER A 59 9.36 -19.60 -33.82
C SER A 59 9.08 -18.33 -33.01
N GLY A 60 9.73 -18.14 -31.86
CA GLY A 60 9.41 -17.06 -30.91
C GLY A 60 10.45 -15.94 -30.87
N LYS A 61 11.66 -16.15 -31.40
CA LYS A 61 12.74 -15.14 -31.40
C LYS A 61 12.31 -13.82 -32.05
N ASP A 62 11.59 -13.90 -33.17
CA ASP A 62 11.10 -12.71 -33.89
C ASP A 62 10.01 -11.96 -33.10
N GLN A 63 9.36 -12.61 -32.13
CA GLN A 63 8.35 -12.00 -31.29
C GLN A 63 8.91 -11.33 -30.02
N ALA A 64 10.16 -11.59 -29.66
CA ALA A 64 10.75 -11.14 -28.40
C ALA A 64 10.69 -9.61 -28.22
N ILE A 65 10.83 -8.85 -29.31
CA ILE A 65 10.72 -7.38 -29.27
C ILE A 65 9.31 -6.92 -28.93
N TYR A 66 8.27 -7.54 -29.49
CA TYR A 66 6.88 -7.18 -29.22
C TYR A 66 6.47 -7.51 -27.78
N TRP A 67 6.92 -8.66 -27.26
CA TRP A 67 6.73 -9.02 -25.86
C TRP A 67 7.49 -8.08 -24.92
N GLY A 68 8.71 -7.68 -25.29
CA GLY A 68 9.46 -6.66 -24.55
C GLY A 68 8.73 -5.32 -24.51
N ILE A 69 8.20 -4.86 -25.65
CA ILE A 69 7.36 -3.64 -25.72
C ILE A 69 6.10 -3.80 -24.86
N ALA A 70 5.44 -4.95 -24.88
CA ALA A 70 4.23 -5.18 -24.08
C ALA A 70 4.51 -5.11 -22.58
N ILE A 71 5.57 -5.79 -22.10
CA ILE A 71 5.97 -5.79 -20.68
C ILE A 71 6.45 -4.39 -20.26
N ALA A 72 7.21 -3.69 -21.11
CA ALA A 72 7.59 -2.30 -20.88
C ALA A 72 6.36 -1.37 -20.81
N GLY A 73 5.40 -1.57 -21.71
CA GLY A 73 4.15 -0.80 -21.76
C GLY A 73 3.28 -0.97 -20.51
N MET A 74 3.38 -2.11 -19.82
CA MET A 74 2.70 -2.30 -18.52
C MET A 74 3.12 -1.25 -17.48
N PHE A 75 4.32 -0.67 -17.60
CA PHE A 75 4.76 0.43 -16.73
C PHE A 75 3.78 1.60 -16.66
N VAL A 76 3.08 1.91 -17.76
CA VAL A 76 2.04 2.94 -17.80
C VAL A 76 0.86 2.55 -16.91
N VAL A 77 0.41 1.30 -17.02
CA VAL A 77 -0.68 0.74 -16.20
C VAL A 77 -0.28 0.76 -14.72
N TRP A 78 0.96 0.39 -14.42
CA TRP A 78 1.47 0.40 -13.06
C TRP A 78 1.62 1.79 -12.47
N SER A 79 2.05 2.78 -13.27
CA SER A 79 2.13 4.18 -12.85
C SER A 79 0.74 4.73 -12.47
N PHE A 80 -0.30 4.33 -13.21
CA PHE A 80 -1.68 4.64 -12.86
C PHE A 80 -2.15 3.91 -11.60
N ALA A 81 -1.88 2.61 -11.49
CA ALA A 81 -2.23 1.80 -10.31
C ALA A 81 -1.55 2.34 -9.04
N GLN A 82 -0.29 2.76 -9.14
CA GLN A 82 0.48 3.42 -8.10
C GLN A 82 -0.22 4.70 -7.60
N GLY A 83 -0.69 5.55 -8.52
CA GLY A 83 -1.44 6.76 -8.17
C GLY A 83 -2.75 6.46 -7.45
N ARG A 84 -3.48 5.42 -7.88
CA ARG A 84 -4.71 4.98 -7.19
C ARG A 84 -4.41 4.42 -5.80
N ALA A 85 -3.41 3.54 -5.68
CA ALA A 85 -3.05 2.89 -4.42
C ALA A 85 -2.65 3.93 -3.35
N LEU A 86 -1.79 4.88 -3.70
CA LEU A 86 -1.43 5.99 -2.82
C LEU A 86 -2.66 6.82 -2.41
N SER A 87 -3.50 7.21 -3.38
CA SER A 87 -4.69 8.03 -3.10
C SER A 87 -5.66 7.35 -2.15
N THR A 88 -5.92 6.06 -2.36
CA THR A 88 -6.82 5.26 -1.52
C THR A 88 -6.21 4.99 -0.14
N SER A 89 -4.92 4.66 -0.06
CA SER A 89 -4.26 4.46 1.23
C SER A 89 -4.27 5.71 2.09
N LEU A 90 -3.98 6.88 1.49
CA LEU A 90 -4.05 8.17 2.19
C LEU A 90 -5.47 8.50 2.62
N ARG A 91 -6.48 8.18 1.80
CA ARG A 91 -7.90 8.34 2.17
C ARG A 91 -8.20 7.55 3.44
N ILE A 92 -7.95 6.23 3.43
CA ILE A 92 -8.22 5.33 4.56
C ILE A 92 -7.51 5.82 5.83
N PHE A 93 -6.25 6.22 5.71
CA PHE A 93 -5.48 6.74 6.83
C PHE A 93 -6.08 8.00 7.46
N VAL A 94 -6.50 8.96 6.64
CA VAL A 94 -7.10 10.21 7.14
C VAL A 94 -8.54 9.99 7.61
N GLU A 95 -9.29 9.13 6.94
CA GLU A 95 -10.67 8.76 7.25
C GLU A 95 -10.78 8.17 8.65
N GLY A 96 -9.92 7.20 8.99
CA GLY A 96 -9.90 6.60 10.33
C GLY A 96 -9.62 7.60 11.46
N ARG A 97 -9.02 8.77 11.17
CA ARG A 97 -8.85 9.87 12.11
C ARG A 97 -10.03 10.84 12.09
N ALA A 98 -10.55 11.15 10.91
CA ALA A 98 -11.62 12.11 10.70
C ALA A 98 -12.99 11.61 11.19
N VAL A 99 -13.24 10.30 11.12
CA VAL A 99 -14.47 9.66 11.65
C VAL A 99 -14.67 9.97 13.14
N LYS A 100 -13.57 10.10 13.89
CA LYS A 100 -13.57 10.44 15.33
C LYS A 100 -13.94 11.91 15.62
N ILE A 101 -14.02 12.75 14.59
CA ILE A 101 -14.40 14.17 14.71
C ILE A 101 -15.92 14.27 14.61
N ALA A 102 -16.53 15.05 15.50
CA ALA A 102 -17.97 15.31 15.47
C ALA A 102 -18.41 16.01 14.17
N SER A 103 -19.49 15.52 13.56
CA SER A 103 -20.14 16.06 12.36
C SER A 103 -20.96 17.32 12.65
N ILE A 104 -20.29 18.37 13.14
CA ILE A 104 -20.93 19.64 13.49
C ILE A 104 -20.86 20.58 12.29
N GLU A 105 -21.99 21.20 11.95
CA GLU A 105 -22.02 22.30 10.98
C GLU A 105 -21.20 23.48 11.50
N ARG A 106 -20.10 23.80 10.82
CA ARG A 106 -19.26 24.95 11.15
C ARG A 106 -18.56 25.44 9.90
N ASN A 107 -18.80 26.69 9.55
CA ASN A 107 -18.13 27.31 8.41
C ASN A 107 -16.64 27.54 8.73
N SER A 108 -15.76 26.79 8.08
CA SER A 108 -14.31 26.91 8.25
C SER A 108 -13.75 28.13 7.48
N LYS A 109 -12.74 28.81 8.04
CA LYS A 109 -12.05 29.93 7.36
C LYS A 109 -11.21 29.41 6.18
N ARG A 110 -11.84 29.29 5.01
CA ARG A 110 -11.29 28.76 3.75
C ARG A 110 -10.02 29.44 3.27
N PHE A 111 -9.96 30.77 3.37
CA PHE A 111 -8.81 31.55 2.87
C PHE A 111 -7.55 31.23 3.66
N THR A 112 -7.67 31.10 4.98
CA THR A 112 -6.57 30.71 5.86
C THR A 112 -6.13 29.27 5.56
N SER A 113 -7.07 28.33 5.39
CA SER A 113 -6.75 26.94 5.05
C SER A 113 -6.02 26.80 3.71
N THR A 114 -6.47 27.50 2.67
CA THR A 114 -5.84 27.44 1.33
C THR A 114 -4.47 28.09 1.32
N SER A 115 -4.29 29.22 2.00
CA SER A 115 -3.00 29.91 2.09
C SER A 115 -1.97 29.07 2.87
N ILE A 116 -2.41 28.39 3.93
CA ILE A 116 -1.58 27.44 4.67
C ILE A 116 -1.17 26.27 3.77
N HIS A 117 -2.11 25.67 3.02
CA HIS A 117 -1.79 24.64 2.02
C HIS A 117 -0.71 25.08 1.04
N MET A 118 -0.90 26.25 0.42
CA MET A 118 0.06 26.82 -0.53
C MET A 118 1.44 27.01 0.09
N THR A 119 1.48 27.53 1.31
CA THR A 119 2.73 27.80 2.02
C THR A 119 3.46 26.49 2.32
N ILE A 120 2.77 25.47 2.84
CA ILE A 120 3.38 24.17 3.14
C ILE A 120 3.91 23.52 1.87
N ILE A 121 3.13 23.54 0.78
CA ILE A 121 3.54 22.96 -0.51
C ILE A 121 4.75 23.71 -1.09
N GLY A 122 4.74 25.04 -1.05
CA GLY A 122 5.84 25.85 -1.57
C GLY A 122 7.14 25.61 -0.79
N VAL A 123 7.06 25.57 0.55
CA VAL A 123 8.21 25.25 1.41
C VAL A 123 8.69 23.82 1.17
N PHE A 124 7.78 22.85 1.05
CA PHE A 124 8.14 21.47 0.74
C PHE A 124 8.80 21.35 -0.63
N ALA A 125 8.27 22.00 -1.67
CA ALA A 125 8.84 22.00 -3.01
C ALA A 125 10.24 22.61 -3.05
N ALA A 126 10.43 23.77 -2.42
CA ALA A 126 11.73 24.45 -2.38
C ALA A 126 12.77 23.63 -1.59
N SER A 127 12.39 23.11 -0.42
CA SER A 127 13.28 22.31 0.44
C SER A 127 13.66 20.98 -0.20
N THR A 128 12.70 20.25 -0.78
CA THR A 128 12.99 18.97 -1.45
C THR A 128 13.83 19.14 -2.70
N TYR A 129 13.55 20.18 -3.52
CA TYR A 129 14.41 20.51 -4.66
C TYR A 129 15.83 20.82 -4.20
N TRP A 130 15.97 21.68 -3.18
CA TRP A 130 17.28 22.02 -2.64
C TRP A 130 18.02 20.78 -2.13
N ILE A 131 17.37 19.90 -1.36
CA ILE A 131 18.01 18.68 -0.83
C ILE A 131 18.44 17.72 -1.95
N LEU A 132 17.59 17.52 -2.97
CA LEU A 132 17.77 16.44 -3.95
C LEU A 132 18.50 16.87 -5.23
N VAL A 133 18.62 18.17 -5.47
CA VAL A 133 19.24 18.73 -6.67
C VAL A 133 20.44 19.57 -6.27
N THR A 134 20.22 20.73 -5.64
CA THR A 134 21.25 21.76 -5.47
C THR A 134 22.20 21.52 -4.28
N GLY A 135 21.72 20.85 -3.22
CA GLY A 135 22.41 20.79 -1.93
C GLY A 135 23.66 19.92 -1.88
N ALA A 136 23.91 19.16 -2.95
CA ALA A 136 25.10 18.33 -3.12
C ALA A 136 26.15 18.98 -4.04
N ASP A 137 25.82 20.08 -4.71
CA ASP A 137 26.70 20.73 -5.70
C ASP A 137 27.55 21.85 -5.08
N ASN A 138 28.75 22.05 -5.62
CA ASN A 138 29.63 23.15 -5.20
C ASN A 138 29.05 24.49 -5.66
N SER A 139 28.81 25.41 -4.72
CA SER A 139 28.18 26.71 -4.98
C SER A 139 28.93 27.60 -5.97
N ASP A 140 30.22 27.36 -6.12
CA ASP A 140 31.11 28.22 -6.91
C ASP A 140 31.05 27.90 -8.42
N GLU A 141 30.44 26.78 -8.81
CA GLU A 141 30.30 26.33 -10.21
C GLU A 141 28.87 26.47 -10.75
N MET A 142 27.90 26.88 -9.93
CA MET A 142 26.49 26.93 -10.31
C MET A 142 26.12 28.19 -11.11
N GLY A 143 25.39 27.99 -12.21
CA GLY A 143 24.78 29.09 -12.96
C GLY A 143 23.64 29.75 -12.18
N PHE A 144 23.25 30.97 -12.59
CA PHE A 144 22.13 31.69 -11.98
C PHE A 144 20.80 30.91 -12.02
N ILE A 145 20.56 30.16 -13.10
CA ILE A 145 19.35 29.34 -13.26
C ILE A 145 19.36 28.17 -12.26
N ASP A 146 20.51 27.52 -12.06
CA ASP A 146 20.66 26.38 -11.14
C ASP A 146 20.45 26.82 -9.68
N MET A 147 20.98 28.00 -9.33
CA MET A 147 20.75 28.63 -8.03
C MET A 147 19.28 29.04 -7.81
N MET A 148 18.55 29.38 -8.88
CA MET A 148 17.12 29.68 -8.82
C MET A 148 16.21 28.45 -8.97
N GLY A 149 16.75 27.26 -9.24
CA GLY A 149 15.99 26.06 -9.56
C GLY A 149 14.95 25.71 -8.49
N ALA A 150 15.32 25.81 -7.21
CA ALA A 150 14.42 25.55 -6.08
C ALA A 150 13.24 26.53 -6.06
N LEU A 151 13.48 27.81 -6.35
CA LEU A 151 12.43 28.82 -6.40
C LEU A 151 11.51 28.62 -7.60
N LEU A 152 12.07 28.37 -8.79
CA LEU A 152 11.31 28.14 -10.01
C LEU A 152 10.42 26.90 -9.88
N PHE A 153 10.97 25.81 -9.36
CA PHE A 153 10.20 24.60 -9.10
C PHE A 153 9.09 24.82 -8.07
N ALA A 154 9.38 25.53 -6.97
CA ALA A 154 8.38 25.87 -5.97
C ALA A 154 7.24 26.73 -6.56
N LEU A 155 7.56 27.71 -7.39
CA LEU A 155 6.56 28.53 -8.08
C LEU A 155 5.70 27.69 -9.04
N ALA A 156 6.31 26.81 -9.83
CA ALA A 156 5.60 25.91 -10.73
C ALA A 156 4.67 24.94 -9.95
N ALA A 157 5.17 24.34 -8.87
CA ALA A 157 4.39 23.46 -8.01
C ALA A 157 3.20 24.20 -7.39
N VAL A 158 3.43 25.39 -6.82
CA VAL A 158 2.36 26.24 -6.26
C VAL A 158 1.34 26.64 -7.32
N ALA A 159 1.77 26.97 -8.54
CA ALA A 159 0.87 27.33 -9.64
C ALA A 159 -0.04 26.16 -10.06
N ILE A 160 0.51 24.95 -10.21
CA ILE A 160 -0.26 23.73 -10.50
C ILE A 160 -1.30 23.48 -9.39
N GLN A 161 -0.90 23.63 -8.13
CA GLN A 161 -1.81 23.43 -7.01
C GLN A 161 -2.87 24.53 -6.92
N ALA A 162 -2.51 25.78 -7.21
CA ALA A 162 -3.46 26.89 -7.27
C ALA A 162 -4.53 26.66 -8.34
N LEU A 163 -4.14 26.14 -9.51
CA LEU A 163 -5.08 25.74 -10.56
C LEU A 163 -6.04 24.63 -10.09
N LEU A 164 -5.51 23.62 -9.38
CA LEU A 164 -6.33 22.56 -8.79
C LEU A 164 -7.34 23.13 -7.78
N PHE A 165 -6.91 24.03 -6.90
CA PHE A 165 -7.79 24.65 -5.92
C PHE A 165 -8.82 25.58 -6.53
N TRP A 166 -8.47 26.28 -7.61
CA TRP A 166 -9.42 27.06 -8.38
C TRP A 166 -10.51 26.13 -8.95
N ARG A 167 -10.11 25.04 -9.61
CA ARG A 167 -11.04 24.05 -10.18
C ARG A 167 -11.91 23.35 -9.15
N THR A 168 -11.38 23.08 -7.95
CA THR A 168 -12.12 22.37 -6.88
C THR A 168 -12.87 23.30 -5.94
N THR A 169 -13.00 24.59 -6.28
CA THR A 169 -13.61 25.61 -5.41
C THR A 169 -14.99 25.21 -4.89
N GLU A 170 -15.89 24.78 -5.76
CA GLU A 170 -17.27 24.47 -5.40
C GLU A 170 -17.35 23.27 -4.45
N GLY A 171 -16.62 22.20 -4.76
CA GLY A 171 -16.55 21.02 -3.90
C GLY A 171 -15.96 21.32 -2.52
N ARG A 172 -14.92 22.16 -2.44
CA ARG A 172 -14.35 22.58 -1.15
C ARG A 172 -15.31 23.43 -0.32
N ILE A 173 -16.18 24.20 -0.96
CA ILE A 173 -17.23 24.95 -0.24
C ILE A 173 -18.21 23.96 0.38
N ALA A 174 -18.64 22.93 -0.36
CA ALA A 174 -19.49 21.88 0.17
C ALA A 174 -18.82 21.15 1.36
N ASP A 175 -17.57 20.71 1.21
CA ASP A 175 -16.82 20.01 2.26
C ASP A 175 -16.52 20.91 3.47
N SER A 176 -16.54 22.24 3.33
CA SER A 176 -16.27 23.17 4.44
C SER A 176 -17.46 23.39 5.37
N ARG A 177 -18.64 22.84 5.06
CA ARG A 177 -19.86 23.01 5.84
C ARG A 177 -19.84 22.22 7.14
N ARG A 178 -19.27 21.00 7.13
CA ARG A 178 -19.08 20.19 8.34
C ARG A 178 -17.63 20.23 8.80
N LYS A 179 -17.41 20.18 10.12
CA LYS A 179 -16.08 20.24 10.72
C LYS A 179 -15.22 19.02 10.37
N ASP A 180 -15.82 17.84 10.32
CA ASP A 180 -15.16 16.56 10.02
C ASP A 180 -14.73 16.49 8.54
N THR A 181 -15.62 16.83 7.60
CA THR A 181 -15.29 16.91 6.16
C THR A 181 -14.26 17.98 5.86
N ALA A 182 -14.29 19.11 6.57
CA ALA A 182 -13.28 20.16 6.42
C ALA A 182 -11.90 19.71 6.90
N ALA A 183 -11.82 18.99 8.02
CA ALA A 183 -10.58 18.43 8.54
C ALA A 183 -10.05 17.30 7.65
N PHE A 184 -10.94 16.41 7.20
CA PHE A 184 -10.62 15.34 6.27
C PHE A 184 -10.09 15.90 4.95
N GLY A 185 -10.83 16.80 4.29
CA GLY A 185 -10.43 17.42 3.04
C GLY A 185 -9.15 18.24 3.17
N PHE A 186 -8.89 18.87 4.33
CA PHE A 186 -7.63 19.54 4.59
C PHE A 186 -6.45 18.55 4.65
N ALA A 187 -6.52 17.54 5.51
CA ALA A 187 -5.43 16.61 5.74
C ALA A 187 -5.18 15.69 4.53
N TRP A 188 -6.25 15.09 3.98
CA TRP A 188 -6.16 14.24 2.79
C TRP A 188 -5.66 15.04 1.58
N GLY A 189 -6.21 16.24 1.36
CA GLY A 189 -5.73 17.14 0.31
C GLY A 189 -4.26 17.51 0.48
N LEU A 190 -3.81 17.81 1.70
CA LEU A 190 -2.40 18.14 1.96
C LEU A 190 -1.48 16.97 1.60
N PHE A 191 -1.77 15.75 2.07
CA PHE A 191 -0.96 14.58 1.74
C PHE A 191 -0.93 14.32 0.24
N MET A 192 -2.09 14.36 -0.42
CA MET A 192 -2.19 14.20 -1.88
C MET A 192 -1.29 15.20 -2.61
N GLN A 193 -1.31 16.46 -2.20
CA GLN A 193 -0.53 17.52 -2.84
C GLN A 193 0.97 17.40 -2.60
N LEU A 194 1.38 17.01 -1.39
CA LEU A 194 2.80 16.73 -1.09
C LEU A 194 3.34 15.59 -1.96
N PHE A 195 2.59 14.48 -2.08
CA PHE A 195 2.99 13.36 -2.94
C PHE A 195 3.00 13.73 -4.42
N VAL A 196 2.02 14.50 -4.89
CA VAL A 196 2.02 15.03 -6.27
C VAL A 196 3.26 15.89 -6.51
N THR A 197 3.58 16.82 -5.60
CA THR A 197 4.77 17.67 -5.70
C THR A 197 6.05 16.84 -5.72
N TRP A 198 6.15 15.78 -4.91
CA TRP A 198 7.30 14.88 -4.93
C TRP A 198 7.40 14.13 -6.28
N HIS A 199 6.31 13.58 -6.80
CA HIS A 199 6.34 12.90 -8.11
C HIS A 199 6.67 13.89 -9.26
N LEU A 200 6.20 15.13 -9.19
CA LEU A 200 6.58 16.17 -10.16
C LEU A 200 8.08 16.50 -10.07
N LEU A 201 8.64 16.63 -8.87
CA LEU A 201 10.08 16.84 -8.68
C LEU A 201 10.86 15.67 -9.25
N SER A 202 10.45 14.45 -8.90
CA SER A 202 11.02 13.21 -9.42
C SER A 202 11.03 13.22 -10.95
N ALA A 203 9.89 13.51 -11.60
CA ALA A 203 9.79 13.61 -13.05
C ALA A 203 10.71 14.68 -13.65
N VAL A 204 10.71 15.90 -13.10
CA VAL A 204 11.63 16.98 -13.52
C VAL A 204 13.07 16.51 -13.45
N ARG A 205 13.45 15.81 -12.38
CA ARG A 205 14.80 15.31 -12.24
C ARG A 205 15.18 14.29 -13.32
N ARG A 206 14.26 13.38 -13.68
CA ARG A 206 14.48 12.39 -14.76
C ARG A 206 14.58 13.04 -16.16
N PHE A 207 13.97 14.20 -16.37
CA PHE A 207 14.00 14.90 -17.67
C PHE A 207 15.16 15.89 -17.81
N MET A 208 15.64 16.46 -16.69
CA MET A 208 16.62 17.54 -16.71
C MET A 208 18.02 17.11 -16.26
N PHE A 209 18.14 16.01 -15.52
CA PHE A 209 19.43 15.51 -15.02
C PHE A 209 19.63 14.08 -15.52
N ASP A 210 20.69 13.87 -16.30
CA ASP A 210 21.00 12.57 -16.92
C ASP A 210 21.83 11.65 -16.00
N ASP A 211 22.42 12.18 -14.93
CA ASP A 211 23.29 11.41 -14.04
C ASP A 211 22.50 10.60 -13.01
N TRP A 212 22.67 9.28 -13.05
CA TRP A 212 22.15 8.32 -12.06
C TRP A 212 22.94 8.41 -10.74
N GLY A 213 22.81 9.53 -10.04
CA GLY A 213 23.37 9.72 -8.71
C GLY A 213 22.70 8.84 -7.65
N MET A 214 23.41 8.59 -6.55
CA MET A 214 22.90 7.83 -5.39
C MET A 214 21.53 8.35 -4.91
N PHE A 215 21.30 9.67 -4.94
CA PHE A 215 20.03 10.29 -4.53
C PHE A 215 18.86 9.98 -5.46
N LEU A 216 19.06 9.72 -6.76
CA LEU A 216 17.98 9.30 -7.66
C LEU A 216 17.56 7.86 -7.37
N ILE A 217 18.53 6.96 -7.20
CA ILE A 217 18.28 5.54 -6.88
C ILE A 217 17.57 5.43 -5.53
N LEU A 218 18.07 6.15 -4.52
CA LEU A 218 17.47 6.16 -3.19
C LEU A 218 16.04 6.73 -3.21
N GLU A 219 15.81 7.82 -3.93
CA GLU A 219 14.46 8.38 -4.09
C GLU A 219 13.50 7.37 -4.73
N GLU A 220 13.89 6.75 -5.83
CA GLU A 220 13.07 5.75 -6.53
C GLU A 220 12.74 4.58 -5.59
N PHE A 221 13.73 4.08 -4.85
CA PHE A 221 13.55 3.02 -3.88
C PHE A 221 12.55 3.40 -2.77
N ILE A 222 12.65 4.63 -2.23
CA ILE A 222 11.72 5.13 -1.21
C ILE A 222 10.31 5.23 -1.77
N LEU A 223 10.12 5.82 -2.96
CA LEU A 223 8.82 5.94 -3.60
C LEU A 223 8.21 4.55 -3.88
N MET A 224 9.02 3.60 -4.34
CA MET A 224 8.60 2.21 -4.52
C MET A 224 8.15 1.54 -3.20
N ILE A 225 8.90 1.70 -2.11
CA ILE A 225 8.49 1.14 -0.80
C ILE A 225 7.16 1.73 -0.35
N ILE A 226 7.03 3.07 -0.39
CA ILE A 226 5.81 3.75 0.05
C ILE A 226 4.61 3.26 -0.76
N THR A 227 4.78 3.05 -2.06
CA THR A 227 3.70 2.64 -2.96
C THR A 227 3.31 1.18 -2.77
N VAL A 228 4.26 0.27 -2.56
CA VAL A 228 3.97 -1.13 -2.21
C VAL A 228 3.24 -1.21 -0.87
N ILE A 229 3.70 -0.47 0.14
CA ILE A 229 3.03 -0.42 1.45
C ILE A 229 1.62 0.15 1.31
N ALA A 230 1.45 1.24 0.55
CA ALA A 230 0.14 1.83 0.30
C ALA A 230 -0.81 0.88 -0.44
N ALA A 231 -0.30 0.09 -1.40
CA ALA A 231 -1.08 -0.93 -2.08
C ALA A 231 -1.53 -2.03 -1.13
N ILE A 232 -0.61 -2.58 -0.31
CA ILE A 232 -0.92 -3.59 0.70
C ILE A 232 -1.94 -3.04 1.69
N TRP A 233 -1.71 -1.85 2.22
CA TRP A 233 -2.61 -1.20 3.17
C TRP A 233 -4.00 -0.96 2.58
N SER A 234 -4.07 -0.48 1.35
CA SER A 234 -5.34 -0.26 0.65
C SER A 234 -6.11 -1.56 0.41
N LEU A 235 -5.43 -2.68 0.17
CA LEU A 235 -6.06 -3.99 0.00
C LEU A 235 -6.46 -4.62 1.34
N ALA A 236 -5.64 -4.41 2.37
CA ALA A 236 -5.84 -4.97 3.71
C ALA A 236 -6.98 -4.32 4.50
N LYS A 237 -7.38 -3.09 4.15
CA LYS A 237 -8.48 -2.35 4.81
C LYS A 237 -9.78 -2.37 4.01
N GLY A 238 -10.09 -3.49 3.35
CA GLY A 238 -11.40 -3.70 2.74
C GLY A 238 -11.82 -2.72 1.65
N ALA A 239 -10.90 -1.93 1.04
CA ALA A 239 -11.26 -0.90 0.07
C ALA A 239 -11.94 -1.43 -1.21
N HIS A 240 -12.07 -2.75 -1.35
CA HIS A 240 -12.85 -3.44 -2.38
C HIS A 240 -14.30 -3.68 -1.93
N GLN A 241 -15.11 -2.63 -2.01
CA GLN A 241 -16.55 -2.84 -2.15
C GLN A 241 -16.86 -3.18 -3.61
N ARG A 242 -17.35 -4.42 -3.83
CA ARG A 242 -17.91 -5.02 -5.07
C ARG A 242 -16.97 -5.89 -5.92
N GLY A 243 -17.18 -7.21 -5.82
CA GLY A 243 -17.21 -8.11 -6.99
C GLY A 243 -16.05 -9.10 -7.17
N PHE A 244 -14.80 -8.71 -6.87
CA PHE A 244 -13.65 -9.59 -7.14
C PHE A 244 -13.20 -10.35 -5.89
N LYS A 245 -13.73 -11.57 -5.70
CA LYS A 245 -13.35 -12.51 -4.62
C LYS A 245 -11.84 -12.80 -4.53
N MET A 246 -11.06 -12.50 -5.58
CA MET A 246 -9.62 -12.71 -5.61
C MET A 246 -8.81 -11.68 -4.81
N PHE A 247 -9.31 -10.48 -4.54
CA PHE A 247 -8.60 -9.45 -3.76
C PHE A 247 -9.30 -9.26 -2.42
N ASN A 248 -8.69 -9.75 -1.35
CA ASN A 248 -9.22 -9.66 0.01
C ASN A 248 -8.13 -9.31 1.00
N GLU A 249 -8.51 -8.99 2.24
CA GLU A 249 -7.57 -8.59 3.28
C GLU A 249 -6.55 -9.70 3.60
N LYS A 250 -7.02 -10.95 3.51
CA LYS A 250 -6.25 -12.15 3.82
C LYS A 250 -5.10 -12.40 2.83
N ASN A 251 -5.22 -11.92 1.59
CA ASN A 251 -4.19 -12.06 0.55
C ASN A 251 -3.58 -10.71 0.09
N ALA A 252 -3.77 -9.64 0.86
CA ALA A 252 -3.24 -8.31 0.54
C ALA A 252 -1.71 -8.29 0.40
N VAL A 253 -1.00 -9.03 1.26
CA VAL A 253 0.47 -9.16 1.21
C VAL A 253 0.92 -9.85 -0.07
N PHE A 254 0.26 -10.96 -0.44
CA PHE A 254 0.55 -11.68 -1.68
C PHE A 254 0.41 -10.77 -2.92
N TRP A 255 -0.70 -10.04 -3.02
CA TRP A 255 -0.95 -9.16 -4.16
C TRP A 255 -0.03 -7.94 -4.18
N GLY A 256 0.25 -7.34 -3.02
CA GLY A 256 1.16 -6.20 -2.94
C GLY A 256 2.61 -6.57 -3.32
N LEU A 257 3.10 -7.72 -2.87
CA LEU A 257 4.41 -8.23 -3.28
C LEU A 257 4.46 -8.58 -4.76
N SER A 258 3.40 -9.23 -5.29
CA SER A 258 3.29 -9.55 -6.72
C SER A 258 3.28 -8.29 -7.59
N PHE A 259 2.59 -7.23 -7.14
CA PHE A 259 2.61 -5.92 -7.78
C PHE A 259 4.02 -5.33 -7.82
N GLY A 260 4.76 -5.34 -6.70
CA GLY A 260 6.15 -4.86 -6.65
C GLY A 260 7.06 -5.61 -7.63
N MET A 261 6.93 -6.94 -7.70
CA MET A 261 7.69 -7.76 -8.65
C MET A 261 7.35 -7.42 -10.11
N ALA A 262 6.06 -7.33 -10.45
CA ALA A 262 5.62 -6.99 -11.81
C ALA A 262 6.06 -5.59 -12.24
N TYR A 263 6.02 -4.63 -11.31
CA TYR A 263 6.50 -3.26 -11.54
C TYR A 263 8.01 -3.25 -11.83
N SER A 264 8.82 -3.90 -11.00
CA SER A 264 10.27 -3.99 -11.20
C SER A 264 10.64 -4.66 -12.54
N GLY A 265 9.88 -5.69 -12.93
CA GLY A 265 10.02 -6.35 -14.24
C GLY A 265 9.75 -5.41 -15.41
N SER A 266 8.76 -4.52 -15.31
CA SER A 266 8.48 -3.52 -16.35
C SER A 266 9.61 -2.49 -16.50
N ILE A 267 10.20 -2.03 -15.39
CA ILE A 267 11.36 -1.12 -15.40
C ILE A 267 12.60 -1.81 -15.99
N ALA A 268 12.85 -3.06 -15.60
CA ALA A 268 13.95 -3.85 -16.16
C ALA A 268 13.80 -3.99 -17.68
N MET A 269 12.57 -4.22 -18.16
CA MET A 269 12.31 -4.32 -19.60
C MET A 269 12.47 -2.99 -20.32
N ILE A 270 12.02 -1.87 -19.73
CA ILE A 270 12.29 -0.52 -20.26
C ILE A 270 13.80 -0.27 -20.37
N SER A 271 14.58 -0.76 -19.41
CA SER A 271 16.03 -0.60 -19.42
C SER A 271 16.68 -1.35 -20.57
N VAL A 272 16.30 -2.63 -20.76
CA VAL A 272 16.79 -3.46 -21.86
C VAL A 272 16.32 -2.92 -23.22
N LEU A 273 15.03 -2.60 -23.35
CA LEU A 273 14.45 -2.13 -24.60
C LEU A 273 14.98 -0.73 -24.96
N GLY A 274 15.14 0.15 -23.98
CA GLY A 274 15.81 1.44 -24.13
C GLY A 274 17.18 1.26 -24.76
N SER A 275 18.04 0.41 -24.19
CA SER A 275 19.38 0.15 -24.74
C SER A 275 19.39 -0.39 -26.18
N LYS A 276 18.35 -1.14 -26.59
CA LYS A 276 18.23 -1.72 -27.94
C LYS A 276 17.58 -0.78 -28.96
N LEU A 277 16.65 0.07 -28.53
CA LEU A 277 15.93 1.00 -29.40
C LEU A 277 16.67 2.33 -29.61
N THR A 278 17.65 2.66 -28.75
CA THR A 278 18.54 3.83 -28.91
C THR A 278 19.30 3.84 -30.25
N GLU A 279 19.42 2.70 -30.94
CA GLU A 279 20.01 2.63 -32.29
C GLU A 279 19.07 3.07 -33.44
N GLY A 280 17.80 3.45 -33.17
CA GLY A 280 16.82 3.84 -34.19
C GLY A 280 16.19 5.24 -33.99
N ALA A 281 15.46 5.74 -34.99
CA ALA A 281 14.83 7.09 -35.00
C ALA A 281 13.75 7.33 -33.91
N ILE A 282 13.33 6.29 -33.19
CA ILE A 282 12.42 6.34 -32.01
C ILE A 282 13.24 6.25 -30.70
N GLY A 283 14.57 6.17 -30.79
CA GLY A 283 15.53 5.89 -29.72
C GLY A 283 15.84 7.02 -28.74
N THR A 284 15.03 8.07 -28.69
CA THR A 284 15.29 9.28 -27.89
C THR A 284 14.63 9.27 -26.51
N LEU A 285 13.79 8.29 -26.18
CA LEU A 285 13.25 8.13 -24.83
C LEU A 285 14.15 7.18 -24.04
N GLY A 286 15.18 7.74 -23.40
CA GLY A 286 16.04 6.98 -22.49
C GLY A 286 15.25 6.43 -21.29
N VAL A 287 15.86 5.47 -20.58
CA VAL A 287 15.28 4.82 -19.38
C VAL A 287 14.83 5.85 -18.35
N SER A 288 15.64 6.90 -18.15
CA SER A 288 15.32 8.04 -17.26
C SER A 288 14.02 8.71 -17.69
N THR A 289 13.90 9.10 -18.97
CA THR A 289 12.71 9.75 -19.53
C THR A 289 11.46 8.89 -19.38
N THR A 290 11.54 7.57 -19.61
CA THR A 290 10.38 6.70 -19.42
C THR A 290 9.94 6.65 -17.96
N ILE A 291 10.89 6.52 -17.01
CA ILE A 291 10.59 6.57 -15.58
C ILE A 291 9.96 7.93 -15.20
N GLY A 292 10.49 9.03 -15.75
CA GLY A 292 9.94 10.38 -15.57
C GLY A 292 8.49 10.51 -16.05
N ILE A 293 8.14 9.90 -17.18
CA ILE A 293 6.75 9.83 -17.68
C ILE A 293 5.86 9.05 -16.69
N GLY A 294 6.38 7.97 -16.08
CA GLY A 294 5.65 7.23 -15.05
C GLY A 294 5.28 8.11 -13.86
N HIS A 295 6.25 8.88 -13.34
CA HIS A 295 6.01 9.84 -12.26
C HIS A 295 4.97 10.91 -12.64
N LEU A 296 4.98 11.40 -13.89
CA LEU A 296 3.93 12.30 -14.39
C LEU A 296 2.54 11.64 -14.41
N ILE A 297 2.44 10.40 -14.87
CA ILE A 297 1.18 9.64 -14.89
C ILE A 297 0.65 9.45 -13.47
N THR A 298 1.52 9.09 -12.53
CA THR A 298 1.16 8.93 -11.12
C THR A 298 0.67 10.25 -10.52
N ALA A 299 1.42 11.34 -10.69
CA ALA A 299 1.04 12.67 -10.24
C ALA A 299 -0.31 13.12 -10.83
N PHE A 300 -0.49 12.95 -12.14
CA PHE A 300 -1.73 13.28 -12.82
C PHE A 300 -2.91 12.46 -12.31
N THR A 301 -2.72 11.15 -12.11
CA THR A 301 -3.75 10.25 -11.56
C THR A 301 -4.21 10.72 -10.18
N MET A 302 -3.27 11.09 -9.31
CA MET A 302 -3.56 11.60 -7.98
C MET A 302 -4.31 12.93 -8.04
N LEU A 303 -3.88 13.87 -8.90
CA LEU A 303 -4.57 15.15 -9.11
C LEU A 303 -6.02 14.95 -9.59
N MET A 304 -6.23 14.02 -10.52
CA MET A 304 -7.56 13.70 -11.05
C MET A 304 -8.47 13.09 -9.98
N ILE A 305 -7.97 12.16 -9.17
CA ILE A 305 -8.73 11.56 -8.07
C ILE A 305 -9.10 12.62 -7.04
N HIS A 306 -8.16 13.46 -6.65
CA HIS A 306 -8.42 14.57 -5.73
C HIS A 306 -9.48 15.52 -6.32
N SER A 307 -9.31 15.94 -7.57
CA SER A 307 -10.25 16.87 -8.23
C SER A 307 -11.67 16.32 -8.33
N TRP A 308 -11.83 15.01 -8.53
CA TRP A 308 -13.16 14.41 -8.68
C TRP A 308 -13.85 14.17 -7.34
N ARG A 309 -13.09 13.92 -6.26
CA ARG A 309 -13.69 13.51 -4.98
C ARG A 309 -13.99 14.63 -4.01
N ILE A 310 -13.28 15.75 -4.12
CA ILE A 310 -13.62 16.97 -3.39
C ILE A 310 -15.06 17.39 -3.71
N GLY A 311 -15.86 17.61 -2.66
CA GLY A 311 -17.31 17.87 -2.72
C GLY A 311 -18.20 16.66 -2.43
N SER A 312 -17.63 15.49 -2.18
CA SER A 312 -18.35 14.24 -1.84
C SER A 312 -17.73 13.51 -0.63
N LEU A 313 -17.02 14.25 0.23
CA LEU A 313 -16.27 13.65 1.35
C LEU A 313 -17.16 13.22 2.52
N ASP A 314 -18.34 13.83 2.62
CA ASP A 314 -19.40 13.46 3.56
C ASP A 314 -19.83 12.01 3.36
N GLN A 315 -20.05 11.58 2.11
CA GLN A 315 -20.45 10.21 1.77
C GLN A 315 -19.44 9.17 2.25
N TRP A 316 -18.14 9.48 2.15
CA TRP A 316 -17.07 8.60 2.63
C TRP A 316 -17.07 8.49 4.14
N LEU A 317 -17.09 9.62 4.85
CA LEU A 317 -17.09 9.62 6.32
C LEU A 317 -18.34 8.96 6.90
N ASP A 318 -19.50 9.19 6.31
CA ASP A 318 -20.76 8.61 6.78
C ASP A 318 -20.80 7.10 6.49
N SER A 319 -20.27 6.65 5.34
CA SER A 319 -20.12 5.21 5.07
C SER A 319 -19.14 4.51 6.02
N ALA A 320 -18.01 5.15 6.34
CA ALA A 320 -16.99 4.60 7.24
C ALA A 320 -17.48 4.52 8.70
N ARG A 321 -18.34 5.47 9.13
CA ARG A 321 -18.99 5.40 10.44
C ARG A 321 -19.95 4.22 10.52
N LEU A 322 -20.77 4.02 9.49
CA LEU A 322 -21.71 2.90 9.45
C LEU A 322 -20.99 1.56 9.48
N GLU A 323 -19.88 1.44 8.75
CA GLU A 323 -19.05 0.23 8.78
C GLU A 323 -18.46 -0.03 10.17
N ASN A 324 -17.91 1.01 10.83
CA ASN A 324 -17.37 0.87 12.18
C ASN A 324 -18.43 0.50 13.21
N SER A 325 -19.65 1.07 13.13
CA SER A 325 -20.73 0.73 14.06
C SER A 325 -21.20 -0.72 13.90
N VAL A 326 -21.23 -1.24 12.67
CA VAL A 326 -21.58 -2.66 12.43
C VAL A 326 -20.49 -3.59 12.99
N ILE A 327 -19.22 -3.24 12.82
CA ILE A 327 -18.10 -4.01 13.38
C ILE A 327 -18.14 -4.00 14.92
N GLU A 328 -18.40 -2.85 15.54
CA GLU A 328 -18.54 -2.75 17.00
C GLU A 328 -19.71 -3.61 17.49
N GLU A 329 -20.88 -3.57 16.84
CA GLU A 329 -22.01 -4.43 17.19
C GLU A 329 -21.71 -5.93 17.04
N ASP A 330 -21.01 -6.35 15.99
CA ASP A 330 -20.66 -7.77 15.79
C ASP A 330 -19.60 -8.23 16.80
N THR A 331 -18.65 -7.36 17.17
CA THR A 331 -17.63 -7.66 18.19
C THR A 331 -18.26 -7.76 19.58
N GLU A 332 -19.17 -6.85 19.93
CA GLU A 332 -19.91 -6.92 21.20
C GLU A 332 -20.78 -8.19 21.28
N ARG A 333 -21.37 -8.63 20.17
CA ARG A 333 -22.13 -9.91 20.11
C ARG A 333 -21.22 -11.13 20.25
N GLU A 334 -20.04 -11.13 19.64
CA GLU A 334 -19.07 -12.23 19.81
C GLU A 334 -18.55 -12.27 21.25
N ASP A 335 -18.16 -11.14 21.85
CA ASP A 335 -17.67 -11.10 23.24
C ASP A 335 -18.78 -11.52 24.24
N SER A 336 -20.04 -11.13 23.99
CA SER A 336 -21.18 -11.57 24.81
C SER A 336 -21.43 -13.09 24.72
N GLN A 337 -21.20 -13.69 23.55
CA GLN A 337 -21.34 -15.14 23.36
C GLN A 337 -20.17 -15.93 23.99
N VAL A 338 -18.97 -15.35 24.06
CA VAL A 338 -17.83 -15.96 24.75
C VAL A 338 -17.98 -15.86 26.27
N GLU A 339 -18.50 -14.75 26.81
CA GLU A 339 -18.81 -14.66 28.25
C GLU A 339 -19.94 -15.61 28.67
N GLU A 340 -20.99 -15.78 27.85
CA GLU A 340 -22.06 -16.78 28.14
C GLU A 340 -21.55 -18.24 28.08
N THR A 341 -20.46 -18.53 27.36
CA THR A 341 -19.88 -19.90 27.33
C THR A 341 -18.86 -20.16 28.44
N GLU A 342 -18.30 -19.14 29.09
CA GLU A 342 -17.45 -19.32 30.28
C GLU A 342 -18.29 -19.50 31.56
N ASP A 343 -19.46 -18.85 31.67
CA ASP A 343 -20.37 -18.99 32.83
C ASP A 343 -21.24 -20.27 32.80
N GLU A 344 -21.34 -20.99 31.67
CA GLU A 344 -22.02 -22.30 31.58
C GLU A 344 -21.09 -23.50 31.90
N SER A 345 -19.88 -23.27 32.44
CA SER A 345 -18.90 -24.34 32.74
C SER A 345 -18.72 -24.68 34.22
N GLU A 346 -19.63 -24.25 35.10
CA GLU A 346 -19.74 -24.72 36.49
C GLU A 346 -21.18 -25.12 36.81
N GLU A 347 -21.63 -26.29 36.34
CA GLU A 347 -22.64 -27.18 36.99
C GLU A 347 -23.07 -28.31 36.03
N GLU A 348 -22.23 -29.35 35.86
CA GLU A 348 -22.72 -30.69 35.51
C GLU A 348 -21.97 -31.72 36.37
N ASP A 349 -22.63 -32.13 37.46
CA ASP A 349 -22.35 -33.37 38.20
C ASP A 349 -22.61 -34.56 37.26
N ASP A 350 -21.56 -35.09 36.65
CA ASP A 350 -21.61 -36.35 35.90
C ASP A 350 -21.66 -37.53 36.88
N GLU A 351 -22.88 -38.04 37.10
CA GLU A 351 -23.18 -39.33 37.71
C GLU A 351 -22.67 -40.46 36.78
N LEU A 352 -21.39 -40.81 36.90
CA LEU A 352 -20.79 -41.95 36.21
C LEU A 352 -21.17 -43.27 36.91
N ASP A 353 -22.13 -43.96 36.31
CA ASP A 353 -22.55 -45.32 36.63
C ASP A 353 -21.39 -46.31 36.35
N ILE A 354 -20.62 -46.64 37.40
CA ILE A 354 -19.52 -47.62 37.33
C ILE A 354 -20.10 -49.01 37.67
N GLU A 355 -20.26 -49.84 36.64
CA GLU A 355 -20.62 -51.26 36.74
C GLU A 355 -19.52 -52.02 37.52
N LEU A 356 -19.79 -52.30 38.80
CA LEU A 356 -18.90 -53.05 39.70
C LEU A 356 -18.73 -54.49 39.20
N VAL A 357 -17.52 -54.81 38.73
CA VAL A 357 -17.08 -56.19 38.50
C VAL A 357 -16.86 -56.88 39.86
N ASP A 358 -17.62 -57.95 40.06
CA ASP A 358 -17.72 -58.80 41.25
C ASP A 358 -16.38 -59.54 41.50
N ILE A 359 -15.56 -59.04 42.43
CA ILE A 359 -14.33 -59.70 42.90
C ILE A 359 -14.68 -60.42 44.20
N PRO A 360 -14.57 -61.76 44.28
CA PRO A 360 -14.94 -62.52 45.48
C PRO A 360 -14.00 -62.23 46.66
N ASP A 361 -14.59 -62.19 47.85
CA ASP A 361 -13.92 -61.87 49.11
C ASP A 361 -12.74 -62.82 49.42
N PRO A 362 -11.62 -62.30 49.94
CA PRO A 362 -10.49 -63.12 50.35
C PRO A 362 -10.84 -63.97 51.57
N VAL A 363 -10.60 -65.28 51.44
CA VAL A 363 -10.69 -66.28 52.50
C VAL A 363 -9.65 -65.95 53.58
N LEU A 364 -10.11 -65.56 54.77
CA LEU A 364 -9.29 -65.50 55.98
C LEU A 364 -9.32 -66.89 56.63
N GLU A 365 -8.28 -67.69 56.42
CA GLU A 365 -7.99 -68.84 57.29
C GLU A 365 -7.11 -68.34 58.45
N ASP A 366 -7.74 -68.33 59.62
CA ASP A 366 -7.21 -68.05 60.93
C ASP A 366 -6.60 -69.34 61.50
N ASP A 367 -5.31 -69.57 61.25
CA ASP A 367 -4.56 -70.64 61.89
C ASP A 367 -3.30 -70.05 62.53
N GLY A 368 -3.42 -69.68 63.81
CA GLY A 368 -2.27 -69.44 64.65
C GLY A 368 -1.46 -70.72 64.87
N PHE A 369 -0.14 -70.58 65.05
CA PHE A 369 0.61 -71.42 65.97
C PHE A 369 1.81 -70.66 66.54
N ASP A 370 1.95 -70.88 67.84
CA ASP A 370 2.98 -70.52 68.80
C ASP A 370 4.45 -70.73 68.36
N ASP A 371 5.31 -69.97 69.07
CA ASP A 371 6.77 -70.04 69.28
C ASP A 371 7.75 -69.61 68.16
#